data_AF-A0A949XRZ5-F1
#
_entry.id   AF-A0A949XRZ5-F1
#
_cell.length_a   1.000
_cell.length_b   1.000
_cell.length_c   1.000
_cell.angle_alpha   90.00
_cell.angle_beta   90.00
_cell.angle_gamma   90.00
#
_symmetry.space_group_name_H-M   'P 1'
#
loop_
_entity.id
_entity.type
_entity.pdbx_description
1 polymer ?
#
loop_
_entity_poly.entity_id
_entity_poly.type
_entity_poly.pdbx_seq_one_letter_code
_entity_poly.pdbx_strand_id
1 'polypeptide(L)'
;MKPDAPETRDNELVHFQGPKASQAIHGHEHTSFEGIDARAGIVIWSLALIGGTLVIVFAMTIIIQKILTQEHPPGAAASPLAPARVIPAAPQLQVHPWEELPEMRAREDQILNSYGKDANGNFHIPISTAMDSL
;
A
#
# COMPACT_ATOMS: atom_id res chain seq x y z
N MET A 1 51.38 -13.23 72.71
CA MET A 1 51.68 -12.95 71.30
C MET A 1 51.37 -14.21 70.50
N LYS A 2 50.15 -14.30 69.96
CA LYS A 2 49.66 -15.37 69.08
C LYS A 2 48.88 -14.64 67.99
N PRO A 3 49.19 -14.80 66.70
CA PRO A 3 48.53 -14.03 65.66
C PRO A 3 47.17 -14.65 65.35
N ASP A 4 46.10 -13.88 65.59
CA ASP A 4 44.75 -14.24 65.16
C ASP A 4 44.64 -14.01 63.64
N ALA A 5 44.30 -15.09 62.93
CA ALA A 5 44.11 -15.10 61.48
C ALA A 5 42.83 -14.36 61.09
N PRO A 6 42.77 -13.71 59.91
CA PRO A 6 41.56 -13.02 59.46
C PRO A 6 40.47 -14.02 59.08
N GLU A 7 39.31 -13.88 59.73
CA GLU A 7 38.08 -14.61 59.44
C GLU A 7 37.58 -14.27 58.04
N THR A 8 37.60 -15.27 57.16
CA THR A 8 37.04 -15.23 55.81
C THR A 8 35.55 -14.92 55.90
N ARG A 9 35.13 -13.76 55.40
CA ARG A 9 33.71 -13.45 55.23
C ARG A 9 33.18 -14.30 54.09
N ASP A 10 32.29 -15.21 54.42
CA ASP A 10 31.53 -16.00 53.48
C ASP A 10 30.71 -15.05 52.59
N ASN A 11 31.11 -14.93 51.32
CA ASN A 11 30.33 -14.25 50.31
C ASN A 11 29.07 -15.09 50.06
N GLU A 12 27.99 -14.72 50.74
CA GLU A 12 26.66 -15.24 50.47
C GLU A 12 26.33 -14.92 49.00
N LEU A 13 26.32 -15.97 48.17
CA LEU A 13 25.90 -15.90 46.78
C LEU A 13 24.43 -15.48 46.78
N VAL A 14 24.19 -14.19 46.52
CA VAL A 14 22.85 -13.66 46.30
C VAL A 14 22.18 -14.51 45.23
N HIS A 15 21.21 -15.31 45.67
CA HIS A 15 20.39 -16.13 44.81
C HIS A 15 19.67 -15.17 43.84
N PHE A 16 20.13 -15.10 42.58
CA PHE A 16 19.47 -14.29 41.55
C PHE A 16 18.11 -14.94 41.26
N GLN A 17 17.09 -14.46 41.96
CA GLN A 17 15.71 -14.84 41.76
C GLN A 17 15.28 -14.19 40.44
N GLY A 18 14.98 -15.04 39.44
CA GLY A 18 14.55 -14.64 38.10
C GLY A 18 13.36 -13.66 38.11
N PRO A 19 13.03 -13.06 36.95
CA PRO A 19 12.33 -11.78 36.88
C PRO A 19 10.97 -11.83 37.58
N LYS A 20 10.80 -10.93 38.54
CA LYS A 20 9.51 -10.62 39.17
C LYS A 20 8.61 -10.04 38.10
N ALA A 21 7.40 -10.58 37.97
CA ALA A 21 6.33 -9.99 37.17
C ALA A 21 6.28 -8.47 37.45
N SER A 22 6.44 -7.67 36.41
CA SER A 22 6.39 -6.21 36.49
C SER A 22 4.96 -5.80 36.78
N GLN A 23 4.78 -4.93 37.79
CA GLN A 23 3.46 -4.47 38.22
C GLN A 23 2.81 -3.63 37.12
N ALA A 24 1.49 -3.70 37.00
CA ALA A 24 0.70 -2.87 36.09
C ALA A 24 0.95 -1.38 36.39
N ILE A 25 1.58 -0.68 35.45
CA ILE A 25 1.80 0.77 35.54
C ILE A 25 0.47 1.46 35.20
N HIS A 26 -0.12 2.14 36.18
CA HIS A 26 -1.35 2.90 35.98
C HIS A 26 -1.03 4.22 35.28
N GLY A 27 -1.56 4.43 34.07
CA GLY A 27 -1.61 5.75 33.44
C GLY A 27 -2.67 6.64 34.08
N HIS A 28 -2.52 7.96 33.96
CA HIS A 28 -3.64 8.87 34.21
C HIS A 28 -4.76 8.60 33.18
N GLU A 29 -6.01 8.60 33.63
CA GLU A 29 -7.23 8.26 32.87
C GLU A 29 -7.41 6.77 32.52
N HIS A 30 -7.48 5.90 33.55
CA HIS A 30 -8.08 4.54 33.48
C HIS A 30 -7.55 3.60 32.38
N THR A 31 -6.39 3.88 31.79
CA THR A 31 -5.73 2.96 30.86
C THR A 31 -4.77 2.07 31.64
N SER A 32 -5.09 0.78 31.70
CA SER A 32 -4.24 -0.25 32.28
C SER A 32 -3.62 -1.05 31.13
N PHE A 33 -2.29 -1.02 31.01
CA PHE A 33 -1.56 -1.87 30.07
C PHE A 33 -0.99 -3.06 30.83
N GLU A 34 -1.28 -4.27 30.35
CA GLU A 34 -0.65 -5.49 30.84
C GLU A 34 0.81 -5.49 30.37
N GLY A 35 1.74 -5.27 31.29
CA GLY A 35 3.19 -5.27 31.05
C GLY A 35 3.74 -6.69 30.80
N ILE A 36 3.13 -7.46 29.90
CA ILE A 36 3.78 -8.68 29.41
C ILE A 36 4.89 -8.23 28.49
N ASP A 37 6.13 -8.29 28.98
CA ASP A 37 7.31 -8.16 28.14
C ASP A 37 7.20 -9.18 26.99
N ALA A 38 7.24 -8.68 25.75
CA ALA A 38 7.22 -9.52 24.57
C ALA A 38 8.38 -10.53 24.70
N ARG A 39 8.05 -11.83 24.74
CA ARG A 39 9.05 -12.88 24.91
C ARG A 39 10.05 -12.75 23.74
N ALA A 40 11.33 -12.52 24.05
CA ALA A 40 12.36 -12.30 23.04
C ALA A 40 12.38 -13.39 21.95
N GLY A 41 12.05 -14.63 22.31
CA GLY A 41 11.90 -15.73 21.36
C GLY A 41 10.84 -15.48 20.27
N ILE A 42 9.70 -14.87 20.62
CA ILE A 42 8.63 -14.54 19.66
C ILE A 42 9.11 -13.45 18.70
N VAL A 43 9.82 -12.44 19.21
CA VAL A 43 10.36 -11.33 18.40
C VAL A 43 11.43 -11.83 17.43
N ILE A 44 12.34 -12.69 17.89
CA ILE A 44 13.39 -13.27 17.03
C ILE A 44 12.74 -14.13 15.94
N TRP A 45 11.74 -14.94 16.31
CA TRP A 45 11.08 -15.82 15.36
C TRP A 45 10.24 -15.05 14.34
N SER A 46 9.56 -13.97 14.75
CA SER A 46 8.83 -13.09 13.82
C SER A 46 9.78 -12.36 12.87
N LEU A 47 10.92 -11.85 13.35
CA LEU A 47 11.95 -11.26 12.49
C LEU A 47 12.52 -12.29 11.50
N ALA A 48 12.76 -13.52 11.94
CA ALA A 48 13.26 -14.58 11.07
C ALA A 48 12.25 -14.94 9.98
N LEU A 49 10.95 -15.00 10.31
CA LEU A 49 9.89 -15.21 9.33
C LEU A 49 9.82 -14.06 8.33
N ILE A 50 9.83 -12.81 8.79
CA ILE A 50 9.80 -11.63 7.92
C ILE A 50 11.04 -11.61 7.01
N GLY A 51 12.22 -11.86 7.56
CA GLY A 51 13.45 -11.95 6.77
C GLY A 51 13.38 -13.07 5.74
N GLY A 52 12.88 -14.24 6.13
CA GLY A 52 12.71 -15.39 5.24
C GLY A 52 11.74 -15.11 4.10
N THR A 53 10.58 -14.50 4.38
CA THR A 53 9.61 -14.16 3.34
C THR A 53 10.16 -13.11 2.38
N LEU A 54 10.87 -12.09 2.87
CA LEU A 54 11.53 -11.10 2.02
C LEU A 54 12.60 -11.73 1.12
N VAL A 55 13.41 -12.66 1.63
CA VAL A 55 14.40 -13.38 0.83
C VAL A 55 13.74 -14.21 -0.27
N ILE A 56 12.65 -14.91 0.04
CA ILE A 56 11.90 -15.71 -0.95
C ILE A 56 11.32 -14.80 -2.04
N VAL A 57 10.64 -13.71 -1.66
CA VAL A 57 10.07 -12.76 -2.62
C VAL A 57 11.17 -12.18 -3.50
N PHE A 58 12.28 -11.74 -2.91
CA PHE A 58 13.40 -11.19 -3.65
C PHE A 58 13.99 -12.21 -4.65
N ALA A 59 14.20 -13.45 -4.22
CA ALA A 59 14.68 -14.52 -5.10
C ALA A 59 13.71 -14.78 -6.26
N MET A 60 12.41 -14.84 -5.99
CA MET A 60 11.40 -15.00 -7.04
C MET A 60 11.41 -13.85 -8.04
N THR A 61 11.51 -12.59 -7.57
CA THR A 61 11.61 -11.42 -8.44
C THR A 61 12.80 -11.52 -9.38
N ILE A 62 13.98 -11.90 -8.88
CA ILE A 62 15.18 -12.07 -9.70
C ILE A 62 14.99 -13.17 -10.74
N ILE A 63 14.42 -14.33 -10.36
CA ILE A 63 14.16 -15.44 -11.27
C ILE A 63 13.22 -14.99 -12.41
N ILE A 64 12.09 -14.38 -12.05
CA ILE A 64 11.11 -13.89 -13.02
C ILE A 64 11.74 -12.85 -13.95
N GLN A 65 12.47 -11.88 -13.40
CA GLN A 65 13.10 -10.84 -14.20
C GLN A 65 14.14 -11.43 -15.17
N LYS A 66 14.92 -12.43 -14.74
CA LYS A 66 15.88 -13.11 -15.63
C LYS A 66 15.17 -13.84 -16.78
N ILE A 67 14.09 -14.57 -16.49
CA ILE A 67 13.30 -15.26 -17.52
C ILE A 67 12.72 -14.23 -18.49
N LEU A 68 12.05 -13.19 -17.98
CA LEU A 68 11.44 -12.16 -18.82
C LEU A 68 12.46 -11.42 -19.68
N THR A 69 13.66 -11.16 -19.17
CA THR A 69 14.73 -10.48 -19.93
C THR A 69 15.29 -11.39 -21.03
N GLN A 70 15.35 -12.71 -20.80
CA GLN A 70 15.79 -13.68 -21.79
C GLN A 70 14.76 -13.88 -22.91
N GLU A 71 13.48 -13.98 -22.56
CA GLU A 71 12.38 -14.17 -23.52
C GLU A 71 11.98 -12.88 -24.25
N HIS A 72 12.19 -11.72 -23.62
CA HIS A 72 11.86 -10.40 -24.18
C HIS A 72 13.07 -9.47 -24.14
N PRO A 73 14.06 -9.67 -25.02
CA PRO A 73 15.19 -8.76 -25.12
C PRO A 73 14.70 -7.32 -25.40
N PRO A 74 15.31 -6.29 -24.79
CA PRO A 74 14.97 -4.90 -25.06
C PRO A 74 15.05 -4.60 -26.55
N GLY A 75 13.93 -4.21 -27.16
CA GLY A 75 13.83 -3.98 -28.61
C GLY A 75 13.25 -5.15 -29.42
N ALA A 76 12.88 -6.26 -28.78
CA ALA A 76 12.10 -7.31 -29.44
C ALA A 76 10.75 -6.75 -29.91
N ALA A 77 10.37 -7.10 -31.15
CA ALA A 77 9.07 -6.72 -31.70
C ALA A 77 7.94 -7.30 -30.84
N ALA A 78 6.86 -6.52 -30.67
CA ALA A 78 5.69 -6.97 -29.94
C ALA A 78 5.17 -8.30 -30.51
N SER A 79 4.64 -9.17 -29.64
CA SER A 79 4.07 -10.46 -30.03
C SER A 79 3.07 -10.27 -31.20
N PRO A 80 3.05 -11.18 -32.20
CA PRO A 80 2.05 -11.15 -33.28
C PRO A 80 0.59 -11.24 -32.77
N LEU A 81 0.39 -11.70 -31.53
CA LEU A 81 -0.90 -11.79 -30.86
C LEU A 81 -1.21 -10.55 -30.00
N ALA A 82 -0.26 -9.61 -29.88
CA ALA A 82 -0.52 -8.36 -29.17
C ALA A 82 -1.51 -7.53 -29.99
N PRO A 83 -2.58 -7.00 -29.37
CA PRO A 83 -3.46 -6.07 -30.05
C PRO A 83 -2.61 -4.90 -30.56
N ALA A 84 -2.84 -4.48 -31.81
CA ALA A 84 -2.17 -3.33 -32.37
C ALA A 84 -2.33 -2.16 -31.40
N ARG A 85 -1.20 -1.57 -30.97
CA ARG A 85 -1.24 -0.39 -30.11
C ARG A 85 -1.95 0.71 -30.89
N VAL A 86 -3.23 0.94 -30.57
CA VAL A 86 -3.97 2.09 -31.06
C VAL A 86 -3.39 3.30 -30.35
N ILE A 87 -2.50 4.02 -31.02
CA ILE A 87 -2.03 5.31 -30.54
C ILE A 87 -3.22 6.26 -30.74
N PRO A 88 -3.79 6.86 -29.67
CA PRO A 88 -4.82 7.87 -29.85
C PRO A 88 -4.25 9.00 -30.71
N ALA A 89 -5.11 9.63 -31.52
CA ALA A 89 -4.68 10.80 -32.29
C ALA A 89 -4.00 11.80 -31.37
N ALA A 90 -2.90 12.39 -31.81
CA ALA A 90 -2.22 13.43 -31.04
C ALA A 90 -3.24 14.52 -30.67
N PRO A 91 -3.16 15.09 -29.45
CA PRO A 91 -4.03 16.19 -29.06
C PRO A 91 -3.95 17.28 -30.13
N GLN A 92 -5.08 17.60 -30.75
CA GLN A 92 -5.14 18.63 -31.77
C GLN A 92 -5.35 19.98 -31.09
N LEU A 93 -4.60 20.99 -31.55
CA LEU A 93 -4.82 22.36 -31.14
C LEU A 93 -6.05 22.89 -31.89
N GLN A 94 -7.05 23.37 -31.14
CA GLN A 94 -8.21 24.03 -31.73
C GLN A 94 -7.75 25.29 -32.49
N VAL A 95 -8.13 25.42 -33.76
CA VAL A 95 -7.58 26.46 -34.67
C VAL A 95 -8.26 27.81 -34.44
N HIS A 96 -9.59 27.81 -34.24
CA HIS A 96 -10.39 29.03 -34.09
C HIS A 96 -11.33 28.93 -32.88
N PRO A 97 -10.80 28.91 -31.64
CA PRO A 97 -11.61 28.67 -30.45
C PRO A 97 -12.74 29.72 -30.28
N TRP A 98 -12.49 30.98 -30.61
CA TRP A 98 -13.52 32.04 -30.48
C TRP A 98 -14.69 31.88 -31.46
N GLU A 99 -14.49 31.23 -32.61
CA GLU A 99 -15.54 30.93 -33.60
C GLU A 99 -16.27 29.62 -33.26
N GLU A 100 -15.54 28.61 -32.80
CA GLU A 100 -16.08 27.26 -32.55
C GLU A 100 -16.77 27.13 -31.19
N LEU A 101 -16.35 27.86 -30.16
CA LEU A 101 -16.88 27.75 -28.79
C LEU A 101 -18.40 28.02 -28.68
N PRO A 102 -18.96 29.06 -29.34
CA PRO A 102 -20.41 29.29 -29.29
C PRO A 102 -21.22 28.13 -29.88
N GLU A 103 -20.75 27.55 -30.99
CA GLU A 103 -21.42 26.43 -31.65
C GLU A 103 -21.33 25.15 -30.81
N MET A 104 -20.16 24.89 -30.24
CA MET A 104 -19.94 23.78 -29.31
C MET A 104 -20.87 23.90 -28.10
N ARG A 105 -20.93 25.08 -27.48
CA ARG A 105 -21.81 25.33 -26.33
C ARG A 105 -23.29 25.16 -26.68
N ALA A 106 -23.74 25.70 -27.81
CA ALA A 106 -25.12 25.54 -28.24
C ALA A 106 -25.51 24.06 -28.47
N ARG A 107 -24.58 23.26 -29.01
CA ARG A 107 -24.79 21.82 -29.19
C ARG A 107 -24.85 21.09 -27.86
N GLU A 108 -23.97 21.41 -26.92
CA GLU A 108 -23.98 20.84 -25.56
C GLU A 108 -25.28 21.18 -24.84
N ASP A 109 -25.69 22.45 -24.87
CA ASP A 109 -26.94 22.90 -24.26
C ASP A 109 -28.16 22.18 -24.87
N GLN A 110 -28.15 21.92 -26.18
CA GLN A 110 -29.21 21.16 -26.83
C GLN A 110 -29.27 19.73 -26.31
N ILE A 111 -28.13 19.04 -26.20
CA ILE A 111 -28.08 17.65 -25.72
C ILE A 111 -28.55 17.57 -24.26
N LEU A 112 -28.02 18.45 -23.41
CA LEU A 112 -28.28 18.45 -21.96
C LEU A 112 -29.72 18.80 -21.58
N ASN A 113 -30.44 19.52 -22.45
CA ASN A 113 -31.82 19.93 -22.22
C ASN A 113 -32.84 19.19 -23.10
N SER A 114 -32.42 18.13 -23.80
CA SER A 114 -33.31 17.36 -24.68
C SER A 114 -33.66 15.98 -24.11
N TYR A 115 -34.84 15.50 -24.48
CA TYR A 115 -35.25 14.11 -24.30
C TYR A 115 -34.96 13.34 -25.57
N GLY A 116 -34.45 12.12 -25.44
CA GLY A 116 -34.40 11.21 -26.58
C GLY A 116 -33.38 10.11 -26.46
N LYS A 117 -33.33 9.29 -27.51
CA LYS A 117 -32.32 8.25 -27.71
C LYS A 117 -31.25 8.79 -28.65
N ASP A 118 -29.99 8.72 -28.23
CA ASP A 118 -28.88 9.09 -29.12
C ASP A 118 -28.64 8.04 -30.21
N ALA A 119 -27.80 8.38 -31.18
CA ALA A 119 -27.43 7.48 -32.28
C ALA A 119 -26.70 6.21 -31.80
N ASN A 120 -26.13 6.22 -30.59
CA ASN A 120 -25.43 5.09 -29.98
C ASN A 120 -26.37 4.20 -29.14
N GLY A 121 -27.62 4.62 -28.99
CA GLY A 121 -28.68 3.89 -28.30
C GLY A 121 -28.89 4.24 -26.84
N ASN A 122 -28.21 5.25 -26.29
CA ASN A 122 -28.40 5.70 -24.91
C ASN A 122 -29.60 6.65 -24.81
N PHE A 123 -30.34 6.53 -23.70
CA PHE A 123 -31.46 7.43 -23.40
C PHE A 123 -30.99 8.60 -22.55
N HIS A 124 -31.33 9.81 -22.98
CA HIS A 124 -31.03 11.07 -22.30
C HIS A 124 -32.30 11.64 -21.67
N ILE A 125 -32.17 12.09 -20.43
CA ILE A 125 -33.16 12.90 -19.72
C ILE A 125 -32.57 14.30 -19.52
N PRO A 126 -33.36 15.37 -19.66
CA PRO A 126 -32.90 16.72 -19.36
C PRO A 126 -32.44 16.84 -17.92
N ILE A 127 -31.42 17.67 -17.71
CA ILE A 127 -30.84 17.89 -16.38
C ILE A 127 -31.90 18.33 -15.37
N SER A 128 -32.82 19.22 -15.75
CA SER A 128 -33.88 19.69 -14.86
C SER A 128 -34.70 18.54 -14.30
N THR A 129 -35.13 17.61 -15.16
CA THR A 129 -35.89 16.43 -14.73
C THR A 129 -35.03 15.47 -13.91
N ALA A 130 -33.77 15.28 -14.28
CA ALA A 130 -32.86 14.44 -13.49
C ALA A 130 -32.72 14.95 -12.05
N MET A 131 -32.59 16.28 -11.88
CA MET A 131 -32.47 16.92 -10.58
C MET A 131 -33.75 16.81 -9.74
N ASP A 132 -34.92 16.85 -10.36
CA ASP A 132 -36.21 16.69 -9.66
C ASP A 132 -36.49 15.24 -9.22
N SER A 133 -35.79 14.26 -9.81
CA SER A 133 -35.96 12.83 -9.55
C SER A 133 -35.02 12.24 -8.48
N LEU A 134 -34.21 13.10 -7.84
CA LEU A 134 -33.22 12.79 -6.81
C LEU A 134 -33.79 13.03 -5.40
#